data_AF-A0A3P7MEC0-F1
#
_entry.id   AF-A0A3P7MEC0-F1
#
_cell.length_a   1.000
_cell.length_b   1.000
_cell.length_c   1.000
_cell.angle_alpha   90.00
_cell.angle_beta   90.00
_cell.angle_gamma   90.00
#
_symmetry.space_group_name_H-M   'P 1'
#
loop_
_entity.id
_entity.type
_entity.pdbx_description
1 polymer ?
#
loop_
_entity_poly.entity_id
_entity_poly.type
_entity_poly.pdbx_seq_one_letter_code
_entity_poly.pdbx_strand_id
1 'polypeptide(L)'
;VQLEKIYENMGGPNLDPTTNTVLNNLQKKLIAVLNKLSGQFVESLIPNIHVQMNKLGVILSKIKGQQLPKSQLAGEVDLVLEPLMELLEDKLQDYASQCEKTVLKYLLKELWRATITSMEKLVVLPPFDNKAILKQIPNAEVFCDMTKLMSTHLKEVKNISSVKEMMDIAREYERSLTPKQCTVLDAALDAVKECFHAGGQGLKKSFFEKSPELQSLKYALSLYTQTTEQLIKTFITSQKQQGLFIYYLF
;
A
#
# COMPACT_ATOMS: atom_id res chain seq x y z
N VAL A 1 -29.24 1.24 -1.46
CA VAL A 1 -30.18 0.63 -2.43
C VAL A 1 -31.64 0.75 -2.00
N GLN A 2 -32.08 0.15 -0.89
CA GLN A 2 -33.47 0.28 -0.41
C GLN A 2 -33.87 1.75 -0.14
N LEU A 3 -33.01 2.53 0.51
CA LEU A 3 -33.24 3.96 0.79
C LEU A 3 -33.42 4.79 -0.50
N GLU A 4 -32.66 4.46 -1.55
CA GLU A 4 -32.70 5.14 -2.84
C GLU A 4 -34.00 4.82 -3.59
N LYS A 5 -34.50 3.59 -3.49
CA LYS A 5 -35.85 3.23 -3.97
C LYS A 5 -36.95 4.00 -3.23
N ILE A 6 -36.82 4.16 -1.92
CA ILE A 6 -37.78 4.93 -1.11
C ILE A 6 -37.74 6.42 -1.52
N TYR A 7 -36.56 6.98 -1.78
CA TYR A 7 -36.38 8.34 -2.29
C TYR A 7 -37.10 8.55 -3.64
N GLU A 8 -36.87 7.67 -4.61
CA GLU A 8 -37.54 7.74 -5.92
C GLU A 8 -39.06 7.62 -5.79
N ASN A 9 -39.54 6.70 -4.95
CA ASN A 9 -40.98 6.51 -4.70
C ASN A 9 -41.65 7.71 -4.03
N MET A 10 -40.91 8.49 -3.24
CA MET A 10 -41.42 9.70 -2.57
C MET A 10 -41.43 10.95 -3.48
N GLY A 11 -41.07 10.80 -4.76
CA GLY A 11 -41.09 11.89 -5.75
C GLY A 11 -39.71 12.34 -6.20
N GLY A 12 -38.64 11.72 -5.71
CA GLY A 12 -37.26 11.93 -6.14
C GLY A 12 -36.87 13.42 -6.21
N PRO A 13 -36.50 13.96 -7.38
CA PRO A 13 -36.09 15.36 -7.51
C PRO A 13 -37.22 16.38 -7.20
N ASN A 14 -38.49 15.96 -7.19
CA ASN A 14 -39.64 16.82 -6.90
C ASN A 14 -39.97 16.91 -5.40
N LEU A 15 -39.22 16.22 -4.54
CA LEU A 15 -39.32 16.34 -3.08
C LEU A 15 -38.93 17.74 -2.60
N ASP A 16 -39.49 18.14 -1.46
CA ASP A 16 -39.12 19.40 -0.84
C ASP A 16 -37.61 19.43 -0.50
N PRO A 17 -36.96 20.60 -0.58
CA PRO A 17 -35.51 20.72 -0.38
C PRO A 17 -35.03 20.23 1.00
N THR A 18 -35.88 20.33 2.03
CA THR A 18 -35.55 19.93 3.40
C THR A 18 -35.47 18.41 3.51
N THR A 19 -36.49 17.70 3.02
CA THR A 19 -36.53 16.24 2.98
C THR A 19 -35.42 15.67 2.11
N ASN A 20 -35.16 16.27 0.95
CA ASN A 20 -34.04 15.90 0.08
C ASN A 20 -32.69 16.01 0.81
N THR A 21 -32.49 17.08 1.58
CA THR A 21 -31.27 17.26 2.37
C THR A 21 -31.11 16.18 3.43
N VAL A 22 -32.18 15.84 4.16
CA VAL A 22 -32.16 14.79 5.20
C VAL A 22 -31.86 13.41 4.61
N LEU A 23 -32.50 13.04 3.51
CA LEU A 23 -32.29 11.74 2.86
C LEU A 23 -30.88 11.60 2.30
N ASN A 24 -30.36 12.64 1.65
CA ASN A 24 -28.98 12.67 1.17
C ASN A 24 -27.97 12.54 2.34
N ASN A 25 -28.23 13.21 3.46
CA ASN A 25 -27.39 13.09 4.66
C ASN A 25 -27.43 11.69 5.25
N LEU A 26 -28.61 11.04 5.28
CA LEU A 26 -28.73 9.65 5.72
C LEU A 26 -27.98 8.70 4.78
N GLN A 27 -28.08 8.87 3.47
CA GLN A 27 -27.33 8.08 2.48
C GLN A 27 -25.82 8.23 2.68
N LYS A 28 -25.32 9.46 2.87
CA LYS A 28 -23.91 9.72 3.20
C LYS A 28 -23.47 8.99 4.48
N LYS A 29 -24.29 9.03 5.55
CA LYS A 29 -23.99 8.34 6.81
C LYS A 29 -23.93 6.82 6.63
N LEU A 30 -24.88 6.23 5.90
CA LEU A 30 -24.89 4.79 5.62
C LEU A 30 -23.65 4.36 4.81
N ILE A 31 -23.28 5.14 3.80
CA ILE A 31 -22.04 4.90 3.03
C ILE A 31 -20.81 4.99 3.94
N ALA A 32 -20.75 5.97 4.85
CA ALA A 32 -19.65 6.10 5.79
C ALA A 32 -19.54 4.88 6.74
N VAL A 33 -20.68 4.37 7.25
CA VAL A 33 -20.71 3.14 8.04
C VAL A 33 -20.24 1.95 7.22
N LEU A 34 -20.69 1.81 5.97
CA LEU A 34 -20.28 0.72 5.08
C LEU A 34 -18.77 0.77 4.79
N ASN A 35 -18.21 1.96 4.57
CA ASN A 35 -16.76 2.14 4.41
C ASN A 35 -16.01 1.68 5.66
N LYS A 36 -16.47 2.10 6.84
CA LYS A 36 -15.83 1.72 8.12
C LYS A 36 -15.85 0.21 8.33
N LEU A 37 -16.99 -0.43 8.07
CA LEU A 37 -17.13 -1.89 8.19
C LEU A 37 -16.23 -2.62 7.18
N SER A 38 -16.18 -2.15 5.94
CA SER A 38 -15.30 -2.70 4.91
C SER A 38 -13.83 -2.58 5.32
N GLY A 39 -13.44 -1.44 5.90
CA GLY A 39 -12.10 -1.22 6.44
C GLY A 39 -11.75 -2.20 7.57
N GLN A 40 -12.63 -2.34 8.56
CA GLN A 40 -12.43 -3.29 9.67
C GLN A 40 -12.34 -4.74 9.19
N PHE A 41 -13.14 -5.11 8.19
CA PHE A 41 -13.04 -6.44 7.60
C PHE A 41 -11.68 -6.65 6.93
N VAL A 42 -11.19 -5.69 6.15
CA VAL A 42 -9.87 -5.79 5.50
C VAL A 42 -8.72 -5.77 6.51
N GLU A 43 -8.84 -5.04 7.62
CA GLU A 43 -7.84 -5.06 8.69
C GLU A 43 -7.56 -6.49 9.19
N SER A 44 -8.57 -7.37 9.23
CA SER A 44 -8.40 -8.78 9.58
C SER A 44 -7.59 -9.59 8.55
N LEU A 45 -7.52 -9.13 7.30
CA LEU A 45 -6.78 -9.76 6.21
C LEU A 45 -5.33 -9.28 6.11
N ILE A 46 -5.01 -8.11 6.69
CA ILE A 46 -3.67 -7.50 6.63
C ILE A 46 -2.56 -8.48 7.08
N PRO A 47 -2.70 -9.25 8.18
CA PRO A 47 -1.65 -10.20 8.57
C PRO A 47 -1.36 -11.25 7.49
N ASN A 48 -2.40 -11.77 6.83
CA ASN A 48 -2.24 -12.73 5.74
C ASN A 48 -1.59 -12.07 4.51
N ILE A 49 -2.00 -10.85 4.16
CA ILE A 49 -1.39 -10.07 3.08
C ILE A 49 0.10 -9.84 3.40
N HIS A 50 0.44 -9.46 4.62
CA HIS A 50 1.83 -9.26 5.05
C HIS A 50 2.66 -10.54 4.89
N VAL A 51 2.13 -11.70 5.26
CA VAL A 51 2.82 -12.99 5.07
C VAL A 51 3.13 -13.22 3.59
N GLN A 52 2.16 -13.01 2.69
CA GLN A 52 2.39 -13.18 1.25
C GLN A 52 3.35 -12.12 0.69
N MET A 53 3.27 -10.87 1.16
CA MET A 53 4.18 -9.79 0.76
C MET A 53 5.63 -10.08 1.16
N ASN A 54 5.86 -10.68 2.35
CA ASN A 54 7.19 -11.10 2.76
C ASN A 54 7.73 -12.22 1.84
N LYS A 55 6.91 -13.21 1.49
CA LYS A 55 7.31 -14.25 0.52
C LYS A 55 7.63 -13.65 -0.85
N LEU A 56 6.79 -12.74 -1.33
CA LEU A 56 7.01 -11.98 -2.56
C LEU A 56 8.36 -11.25 -2.52
N GLY A 57 8.65 -10.55 -1.42
CA GLY A 57 9.93 -9.85 -1.22
C GLY A 57 11.13 -10.79 -1.23
N VAL A 58 11.02 -11.98 -0.62
CA VAL A 58 12.07 -13.02 -0.66
C VAL A 58 12.30 -13.52 -2.09
N ILE A 59 11.25 -13.79 -2.85
CA ILE A 59 11.36 -14.23 -4.25
C ILE A 59 11.99 -13.13 -5.10
N LEU A 60 11.53 -11.88 -4.94
CA LEU A 60 12.07 -10.71 -5.63
C LEU A 60 13.57 -10.53 -5.37
N SER A 61 14.02 -10.72 -4.12
CA SER A 61 15.44 -10.59 -3.76
C SER A 61 16.37 -11.56 -4.52
N LYS A 62 15.82 -12.67 -5.01
CA LYS A 62 16.56 -13.69 -5.79
C LYS A 62 16.69 -13.32 -7.27
N ILE A 63 15.89 -12.37 -7.77
CA ILE A 63 15.98 -11.89 -9.16
C ILE A 63 17.27 -11.10 -9.34
N LYS A 64 18.10 -11.57 -10.27
CA LYS A 64 19.38 -10.96 -10.64
C LYS A 64 19.49 -10.88 -12.16
N GLY A 65 20.45 -10.10 -12.64
CA GLY A 65 20.76 -9.96 -14.07
C GLY A 65 20.51 -8.55 -14.61
N GLN A 66 20.72 -8.39 -15.92
CA GLN A 66 20.52 -7.12 -16.61
C GLN A 66 19.03 -6.74 -16.67
N GLN A 67 18.77 -5.43 -16.65
CA GLN A 67 17.42 -4.90 -16.81
C GLN A 67 16.89 -5.22 -18.21
N LEU A 68 15.70 -5.81 -18.28
CA LEU A 68 15.01 -6.17 -19.52
C LEU A 68 13.69 -5.40 -19.64
N PRO A 69 13.14 -5.24 -20.86
CA PRO A 69 11.81 -4.68 -21.06
C PRO A 69 10.73 -5.53 -20.37
N LYS A 70 9.63 -4.90 -19.91
CA LYS A 70 8.50 -5.57 -19.24
C LYS A 70 7.98 -6.80 -20.01
N SER A 71 7.95 -6.74 -21.33
CA SER A 71 7.46 -7.83 -22.19
C SER A 71 8.26 -9.13 -22.09
N GLN A 72 9.50 -9.07 -21.62
CA GLN A 72 10.39 -10.22 -21.46
C GLN A 72 10.45 -10.74 -20.02
N LEU A 73 9.73 -10.09 -19.10
CA LEU A 73 9.76 -10.40 -17.67
C LEU A 73 8.54 -11.19 -17.19
N ALA A 74 7.66 -11.65 -18.10
CA ALA A 74 6.40 -12.33 -17.75
C ALA A 74 6.61 -13.48 -16.74
N GLY A 75 7.55 -14.40 -16.99
CA GLY A 75 7.82 -15.51 -16.07
C GLY A 75 8.40 -15.07 -14.71
N GLU A 76 9.15 -13.98 -14.65
CA GLU A 76 9.64 -13.43 -13.37
C GLU A 76 8.52 -12.72 -12.59
N VAL A 77 7.62 -12.05 -13.30
CA VAL A 77 6.43 -11.40 -12.73
C VAL A 77 5.50 -12.45 -12.14
N ASP A 78 5.20 -13.51 -12.89
CA ASP A 78 4.33 -14.60 -12.45
C ASP A 78 4.89 -15.26 -11.19
N LEU A 79 6.20 -15.57 -11.18
CA LEU A 79 6.89 -16.16 -10.03
C LEU A 79 6.85 -15.25 -8.78
N VAL A 80 7.06 -13.94 -8.95
CA VAL A 80 7.04 -12.98 -7.83
C VAL A 80 5.62 -12.83 -7.28
N LEU A 81 4.62 -12.80 -8.15
CA LEU A 81 3.24 -12.56 -7.77
C LEU A 81 2.49 -13.79 -7.26
N GLU A 82 2.93 -15.00 -7.60
CA GLU A 82 2.31 -16.26 -7.20
C GLU A 82 1.77 -16.28 -5.75
N PRO A 83 2.55 -15.98 -4.69
CA PRO A 83 2.05 -16.04 -3.31
C PRO A 83 0.93 -15.02 -3.02
N LEU A 84 0.96 -13.87 -3.69
CA LEU A 84 -0.06 -12.83 -3.51
C LEU A 84 -1.32 -13.15 -4.33
N MET A 85 -1.14 -13.60 -5.57
CA MET A 85 -2.23 -13.91 -6.49
C MET A 85 -3.06 -15.09 -6.00
N GLU A 86 -2.44 -16.13 -5.46
CA GLU A 86 -3.17 -17.27 -4.87
C GLU A 86 -4.13 -16.82 -3.75
N LEU A 87 -3.67 -15.94 -2.85
CA LEU A 87 -4.51 -15.37 -1.79
C LEU A 87 -5.60 -14.44 -2.35
N LEU A 88 -5.24 -13.58 -3.30
CA LEU A 88 -6.19 -12.61 -3.87
C LEU A 88 -7.26 -13.30 -4.68
N GLU A 89 -6.92 -14.25 -5.55
CA GLU A 89 -7.89 -14.96 -6.39
C GLU A 89 -8.91 -15.72 -5.55
N ASP A 90 -8.46 -16.48 -4.54
CA ASP A 90 -9.32 -17.20 -3.59
C ASP A 90 -10.30 -16.24 -2.90
N LYS A 91 -9.78 -15.16 -2.31
CA LYS A 91 -10.59 -14.20 -1.55
C LYS A 91 -11.50 -13.36 -2.44
N LEU A 92 -11.04 -12.93 -3.61
CA LEU A 92 -11.83 -12.13 -4.55
C LEU A 92 -12.98 -12.94 -5.13
N GLN A 93 -12.77 -14.23 -5.41
CA GLN A 93 -13.81 -15.14 -5.87
C GLN A 93 -14.87 -15.38 -4.79
N ASP A 94 -14.44 -15.59 -3.54
CA ASP A 94 -15.34 -15.68 -2.38
C ASP A 94 -16.20 -14.41 -2.26
N TYR A 95 -15.58 -13.22 -2.34
CA TYR A 95 -16.30 -11.96 -2.21
C TYR A 95 -17.23 -11.70 -3.38
N ALA A 96 -16.82 -12.02 -4.61
CA ALA A 96 -17.65 -11.83 -5.79
C ALA A 96 -18.93 -12.68 -5.75
N SER A 97 -18.87 -13.86 -5.14
CA SER A 97 -20.03 -14.77 -5.01
C SER A 97 -20.95 -14.44 -3.82
N GLN A 98 -20.39 -13.91 -2.73
CA GLN A 98 -21.14 -13.73 -1.47
C GLN A 98 -21.59 -12.28 -1.22
N CYS A 99 -20.92 -11.28 -1.81
CA CYS A 99 -21.20 -9.87 -1.53
C CYS A 99 -22.15 -9.24 -2.56
N GLU A 100 -23.05 -8.37 -2.09
CA GLU A 100 -23.78 -7.46 -2.99
C GLU A 100 -22.79 -6.54 -3.73
N LYS A 101 -23.04 -6.26 -5.00
CA LYS A 101 -22.17 -5.45 -5.88
C LYS A 101 -21.68 -4.13 -5.25
N THR A 102 -22.55 -3.45 -4.51
CA THR A 102 -22.19 -2.20 -3.82
C THR A 102 -21.17 -2.46 -2.71
N VAL A 103 -21.40 -3.48 -1.87
CA VAL A 103 -20.50 -3.89 -0.78
C VAL A 103 -19.17 -4.38 -1.33
N LEU A 104 -19.21 -5.25 -2.35
CA LEU A 104 -18.02 -5.75 -3.03
C LEU A 104 -17.12 -4.60 -3.49
N LYS A 105 -17.70 -3.57 -4.11
CA LYS A 105 -16.92 -2.41 -4.57
C LYS A 105 -16.19 -1.68 -3.44
N TYR A 106 -16.79 -1.56 -2.26
CA TYR A 106 -16.11 -0.94 -1.12
C TYR A 106 -15.04 -1.85 -0.56
N LEU A 107 -15.34 -3.14 -0.44
CA LEU A 107 -14.38 -4.14 0.01
C LEU A 107 -13.14 -4.21 -0.88
N LEU A 108 -13.31 -4.20 -2.21
CA LEU A 108 -12.22 -4.19 -3.18
C LEU A 108 -11.33 -2.95 -3.05
N LYS A 109 -11.91 -1.77 -2.79
CA LYS A 109 -11.13 -0.54 -2.59
C LYS A 109 -10.26 -0.60 -1.34
N GLU A 110 -10.84 -1.08 -0.24
CA GLU A 110 -10.13 -1.25 1.03
C GLU A 110 -9.02 -2.30 0.89
N LEU A 111 -9.31 -3.42 0.23
CA LEU A 111 -8.36 -4.50 0.00
C LEU A 111 -7.23 -4.07 -0.94
N TRP A 112 -7.55 -3.34 -2.02
CA TRP A 112 -6.55 -2.72 -2.90
C TRP A 112 -5.62 -1.81 -2.09
N ARG A 113 -6.19 -0.91 -1.27
CA ARG A 113 -5.40 -0.01 -0.42
C ARG A 113 -4.45 -0.81 0.46
N ALA A 114 -4.95 -1.80 1.20
CA ALA A 114 -4.14 -2.62 2.08
C ALA A 114 -3.03 -3.36 1.33
N THR A 115 -3.33 -3.91 0.16
CA THR A 115 -2.36 -4.62 -0.70
C THR A 115 -1.23 -3.70 -1.14
N ILE A 116 -1.56 -2.53 -1.70
CA ILE A 116 -0.56 -1.58 -2.21
C ILE A 116 0.26 -0.97 -1.07
N THR A 117 -0.38 -0.58 0.03
CA THR A 117 0.33 -0.08 1.23
C THR A 117 1.25 -1.14 1.82
N SER A 118 0.86 -2.41 1.83
CA SER A 118 1.71 -3.49 2.32
C SER A 118 2.91 -3.74 1.40
N MET A 119 2.69 -3.72 0.08
CA MET A 119 3.78 -3.84 -0.90
C MET A 119 4.79 -2.69 -0.74
N GLU A 120 4.29 -1.46 -0.57
CA GLU A 120 5.14 -0.29 -0.32
C GLU A 120 5.97 -0.48 0.95
N LYS A 121 5.31 -0.76 2.08
CA LYS A 121 5.99 -0.78 3.40
C LYS A 121 6.91 -1.97 3.63
N LEU A 122 6.60 -3.12 3.03
CA LEU A 122 7.30 -4.38 3.33
C LEU A 122 8.29 -4.80 2.24
N VAL A 123 8.06 -4.38 0.99
CA VAL A 123 8.86 -4.82 -0.16
C VAL A 123 9.68 -3.68 -0.75
N VAL A 124 9.08 -2.50 -0.89
CA VAL A 124 9.74 -1.37 -1.54
C VAL A 124 10.53 -0.53 -0.56
N LEU A 125 9.92 -0.10 0.55
CA LEU A 125 10.59 0.75 1.51
C LEU A 125 11.65 -0.04 2.29
N PRO A 126 12.82 0.59 2.59
CA PRO A 126 13.79 -0.04 3.46
C PRO A 126 13.16 -0.28 4.84
N PRO A 127 13.51 -1.37 5.53
CA PRO A 127 12.98 -1.66 6.84
C PRO A 127 13.26 -0.46 7.78
N PHE A 128 12.20 0.15 8.30
CA PHE A 128 12.30 1.19 9.30
C PHE A 128 12.74 0.56 10.64
N ASP A 129 14.04 0.42 10.87
CA ASP A 129 14.54 0.30 12.24
C ASP A 129 14.71 1.71 12.81
N ASN A 130 13.74 2.13 13.62
CA ASN A 130 13.80 3.38 14.37
C ASN A 130 15.15 3.54 15.09
N LYS A 131 15.83 2.47 15.49
CA LYS A 131 17.14 2.57 16.16
C LYS A 131 18.27 3.10 15.27
N ALA A 132 18.22 2.90 13.96
CA ALA A 132 19.25 3.39 13.05
C ALA A 132 19.08 4.89 12.76
N ILE A 133 17.84 5.34 12.61
CA ILE A 133 17.50 6.75 12.35
C ILE A 133 17.58 7.58 13.63
N LEU A 134 17.12 7.06 14.78
CA LEU A 134 17.21 7.74 16.08
C LEU A 134 18.66 7.94 16.56
N LYS A 135 19.62 7.15 16.07
CA LYS A 135 21.06 7.38 16.30
C LYS A 135 21.65 8.49 15.43
N GLN A 136 21.00 8.83 14.32
CA GLN A 136 21.46 9.83 13.36
C GLN A 136 20.76 11.19 13.54
N ILE A 137 19.68 11.26 14.32
CA ILE A 137 18.98 12.50 14.65
C ILE A 137 19.43 12.99 16.04
N PRO A 138 20.15 14.12 16.16
CA PRO A 138 20.38 14.74 17.46
C PRO A 138 19.03 15.22 18.02
N ASN A 139 18.66 14.80 19.24
CA ASN A 139 17.48 15.21 20.02
C ASN A 139 16.09 14.60 19.67
N ALA A 140 15.98 13.29 19.46
CA ALA A 140 14.69 12.62 19.37
C ALA A 140 14.23 11.95 20.69
N GLU A 141 14.12 12.71 21.79
CA GLU A 141 13.52 12.20 23.04
C GLU A 141 11.98 12.05 22.96
N VAL A 142 11.34 12.70 21.98
CA VAL A 142 9.87 12.83 21.91
C VAL A 142 9.16 11.62 21.29
N PHE A 143 9.87 10.67 20.67
CA PHE A 143 9.27 9.50 19.99
C PHE A 143 9.29 8.19 20.81
N CYS A 144 9.80 8.24 22.04
CA CYS A 144 10.09 7.05 22.85
C CYS A 144 8.87 6.33 23.45
N ASP A 145 7.69 6.95 23.54
CA ASP A 145 6.64 6.41 24.41
C ASP A 145 5.78 5.29 23.80
N MET A 146 5.74 5.12 22.47
CA MET A 146 4.94 4.04 21.87
C MET A 146 5.69 2.70 21.73
N THR A 147 7.00 2.66 21.99
CA THR A 147 7.83 1.44 21.82
C THR A 147 8.12 0.69 23.13
N LYS A 148 7.79 1.29 24.30
CA LYS A 148 7.97 0.62 25.60
C LYS A 148 7.07 -0.60 25.82
N LEU A 149 6.05 -0.81 24.99
CA LEU A 149 5.11 -1.92 25.13
C LEU A 149 5.57 -3.22 24.45
N MET A 150 6.57 -3.18 23.55
CA MET A 150 7.03 -4.36 22.80
C MET A 150 8.38 -4.94 23.27
N SER A 151 8.97 -4.40 24.35
CA SER A 151 10.31 -4.79 24.82
C SER A 151 10.33 -5.65 26.09
N THR A 152 9.19 -6.09 26.60
CA THR A 152 9.11 -6.92 27.81
C THR A 152 9.33 -8.43 27.63
N HIS A 153 9.62 -8.91 26.40
CA HIS A 153 9.79 -10.35 26.15
C HIS A 153 11.12 -10.78 25.49
N LEU A 154 12.20 -10.00 25.58
CA LEU A 154 13.52 -10.43 25.10
C LEU A 154 14.66 -10.05 26.06
N LYS A 155 14.47 -10.24 27.36
CA LYS A 155 15.58 -10.35 28.30
C LYS A 155 15.91 -11.82 28.52
N GLU A 156 16.61 -12.42 27.55
CA GLU A 156 17.57 -13.52 27.77
C GLU A 156 18.04 -14.09 26.42
N VAL A 157 19.05 -13.46 25.80
CA VAL A 157 20.02 -14.22 25.00
C VAL A 157 21.40 -13.61 25.25
N LYS A 158 22.13 -14.23 26.18
CA LYS A 158 23.59 -14.08 26.31
C LYS A 158 24.26 -14.81 25.14
N ASN A 159 25.38 -14.25 24.68
CA ASN A 159 26.31 -14.79 23.68
C ASN A 159 25.79 -14.91 22.24
N ILE A 160 26.11 -13.90 21.42
CA ILE A 160 26.20 -14.08 19.97
C ILE A 160 27.61 -13.69 19.53
N SER A 161 28.44 -14.71 19.40
CA SER A 161 29.83 -14.64 18.97
C SER A 161 29.93 -14.58 17.44
N SER A 162 29.31 -13.61 16.79
CA SER A 162 29.83 -13.14 15.50
C SER A 162 29.27 -11.75 15.14
N VAL A 163 30.13 -10.74 15.26
CA VAL A 163 29.94 -9.43 14.62
C VAL A 163 29.74 -9.62 13.09
N LYS A 164 30.16 -10.77 12.55
CA LYS A 164 29.96 -11.20 11.17
C LYS A 164 28.51 -11.56 10.84
N GLU A 165 27.78 -12.32 11.67
CA GLU A 165 26.33 -12.51 11.47
C GLU A 165 25.58 -11.20 11.68
N MET A 166 25.98 -10.35 12.63
CA MET A 166 25.36 -9.04 12.80
C MET A 166 25.63 -8.10 11.61
N MET A 167 26.82 -8.17 11.00
CA MET A 167 27.16 -7.46 9.77
C MET A 167 26.49 -8.05 8.54
N ASP A 168 26.33 -9.37 8.45
CA ASP A 168 25.64 -10.01 7.32
C ASP A 168 24.12 -9.78 7.42
N ILE A 169 23.55 -9.74 8.63
CA ILE A 169 22.19 -9.24 8.89
C ILE A 169 22.12 -7.76 8.50
N ALA A 170 23.03 -6.88 8.93
CA ALA A 170 23.03 -5.49 8.48
C ALA A 170 23.17 -5.34 6.94
N ARG A 171 23.96 -6.21 6.28
CA ARG A 171 24.14 -6.23 4.82
C ARG A 171 22.95 -6.81 4.06
N GLU A 172 22.20 -7.72 4.66
CA GLU A 172 20.91 -8.20 4.13
C GLU A 172 19.82 -7.12 4.25
N TYR A 173 19.90 -6.26 5.27
CA TYR A 173 18.98 -5.14 5.52
C TYR A 173 19.32 -3.87 4.71
N GLU A 174 20.50 -3.80 4.07
CA GLU A 174 20.92 -2.73 3.15
C GLU A 174 20.63 -3.03 1.67
N ARG A 175 19.97 -4.16 1.34
CA ARG A 175 19.67 -4.49 -0.08
C ARG A 175 18.57 -3.59 -0.64
N SER A 176 19.01 -2.43 -1.13
CA SER A 176 18.27 -1.58 -2.04
C SER A 176 17.82 -2.38 -3.28
N LEU A 177 16.59 -2.15 -3.75
CA LEU A 177 16.08 -2.82 -4.94
C LEU A 177 16.93 -2.47 -6.16
N THR A 178 17.26 -3.48 -6.97
CA THR A 178 17.94 -3.28 -8.25
C THR A 178 16.98 -2.71 -9.30
N PRO A 179 17.47 -2.03 -10.35
CA PRO A 179 16.62 -1.54 -11.45
C PRO A 179 15.78 -2.63 -12.11
N LYS A 180 16.32 -3.86 -12.21
CA LYS A 180 15.58 -5.02 -12.72
C LYS A 180 14.41 -5.39 -11.80
N GLN A 181 14.66 -5.51 -10.49
CA GLN A 181 13.61 -5.79 -9.50
C GLN A 181 12.52 -4.71 -9.49
N CYS A 182 12.88 -3.43 -9.64
CA CYS A 182 11.92 -2.35 -9.78
C CYS A 182 11.05 -2.51 -11.04
N THR A 183 11.66 -2.91 -12.16
CA THR A 183 10.93 -3.16 -13.41
C THR A 183 9.97 -4.37 -13.28
N VAL A 184 10.41 -5.44 -12.60
CA VAL A 184 9.56 -6.61 -12.30
C VAL A 184 8.39 -6.21 -11.40
N LEU A 185 8.63 -5.43 -10.34
CA LEU A 185 7.56 -4.93 -9.46
C LEU A 185 6.58 -4.01 -10.21
N ASP A 186 7.07 -3.12 -11.07
CA ASP A 186 6.19 -2.24 -11.84
C ASP A 186 5.33 -3.02 -12.84
N ALA A 187 5.86 -4.09 -13.45
CA ALA A 187 5.07 -5.02 -14.27
C ALA A 187 4.10 -5.86 -13.42
N ALA A 188 4.51 -6.28 -12.23
CA ALA A 188 3.67 -7.00 -11.28
C ALA A 188 2.46 -6.15 -10.83
N LEU A 189 2.66 -4.85 -10.62
CA LEU A 189 1.55 -3.93 -10.33
C LEU A 189 0.52 -3.87 -11.45
N ASP A 190 0.93 -4.04 -12.71
CA ASP A 190 -0.01 -4.12 -13.83
C ASP A 190 -0.89 -5.38 -13.74
N ALA A 191 -0.31 -6.53 -13.38
CA ALA A 191 -1.07 -7.77 -13.17
C ALA A 191 -1.99 -7.71 -11.94
N VAL A 192 -1.54 -7.14 -10.82
CA VAL A 192 -2.40 -6.92 -9.63
C VAL A 192 -3.58 -6.00 -9.98
N LYS A 193 -3.37 -4.94 -10.77
CA LYS A 193 -4.48 -4.09 -11.27
C LYS A 193 -5.48 -4.90 -12.09
N GLU A 194 -5.03 -5.74 -13.00
CA GLU A 194 -5.93 -6.56 -13.81
C GLU A 194 -6.72 -7.58 -12.96
N CYS A 195 -6.10 -8.14 -11.92
CA CYS A 195 -6.79 -8.98 -10.93
C CYS A 195 -7.96 -8.23 -10.25
N PHE A 196 -7.69 -7.03 -9.71
CA PHE A 196 -8.74 -6.19 -9.10
C PHE A 196 -9.72 -5.58 -10.11
N HIS A 197 -9.35 -5.50 -11.39
CA HIS A 197 -10.24 -5.06 -12.46
C HIS A 197 -11.24 -6.14 -12.84
N ALA A 198 -10.80 -7.41 -12.85
CA ALA A 198 -11.60 -8.61 -13.13
C ALA A 198 -12.46 -8.46 -14.39
N GLY A 199 -11.87 -7.99 -15.49
CA GLY A 199 -12.58 -7.80 -16.77
C GLY A 199 -13.75 -6.81 -16.71
N GLY A 200 -13.74 -5.86 -15.78
CA GLY A 200 -14.78 -4.86 -15.58
C GLY A 200 -15.81 -5.21 -14.49
N GLN A 201 -15.70 -6.38 -13.87
CA GLN A 201 -16.55 -6.77 -12.75
C GLN A 201 -16.08 -6.22 -11.40
N GLY A 202 -14.79 -5.85 -11.30
CA GLY A 202 -14.18 -5.27 -10.11
C GLY A 202 -14.11 -3.75 -10.14
N LEU A 203 -12.92 -3.21 -9.88
CA LEU A 203 -12.66 -1.77 -9.85
C LEU A 203 -12.43 -1.20 -11.25
N LYS A 204 -12.84 0.07 -11.46
CA LYS A 204 -12.63 0.76 -12.74
C LYS A 204 -11.15 1.12 -12.91
N LYS A 205 -10.63 1.07 -14.14
CA LYS A 205 -9.24 1.47 -14.42
C LYS A 205 -8.89 2.89 -13.93
N SER A 206 -9.83 3.82 -14.05
CA SER A 206 -9.69 5.20 -13.57
C SER A 206 -9.58 5.34 -12.04
N PHE A 207 -9.95 4.32 -11.27
CA PHE A 207 -9.73 4.30 -9.83
C PHE A 207 -8.25 4.11 -9.50
N PHE A 208 -7.57 3.17 -10.17
CA PHE A 208 -6.17 2.85 -9.90
C PHE A 208 -5.26 4.06 -10.20
N GLU A 209 -5.48 4.73 -11.32
CA GLU A 209 -4.67 5.91 -11.70
C GLU A 209 -4.78 7.06 -10.68
N LYS A 210 -5.91 7.13 -9.96
CA LYS A 210 -6.17 8.15 -8.92
C LYS A 210 -5.86 7.65 -7.51
N SER A 211 -5.44 6.40 -7.33
CA SER A 211 -5.16 5.84 -6.00
C SER A 211 -3.91 6.52 -5.42
N PRO A 212 -4.02 7.23 -4.29
CA PRO A 212 -2.88 7.89 -3.67
C PRO A 212 -1.80 6.88 -3.24
N GLU A 213 -2.20 5.67 -2.86
CA GLU A 213 -1.29 4.60 -2.46
C GLU A 213 -0.48 4.08 -3.64
N LEU A 214 -1.10 3.93 -4.82
CA LEU A 214 -0.36 3.56 -6.03
C LEU A 214 0.63 4.65 -6.43
N GLN A 215 0.24 5.92 -6.31
CA GLN A 215 1.14 7.06 -6.57
C GLN A 215 2.32 7.07 -5.58
N SER A 216 2.06 6.84 -4.30
CA SER A 216 3.10 6.73 -3.25
C SER A 216 4.08 5.60 -3.57
N LEU A 217 3.56 4.40 -3.87
CA LEU A 217 4.37 3.24 -4.24
C LEU A 217 5.22 3.48 -5.50
N LYS A 218 4.63 4.05 -6.56
CA LYS A 218 5.36 4.39 -7.78
C LYS A 218 6.44 5.44 -7.52
N TYR A 219 6.16 6.43 -6.68
CA TYR A 219 7.15 7.40 -6.25
C TYR A 219 8.30 6.71 -5.52
N ALA A 220 8.00 5.83 -4.54
CA ALA A 220 9.00 5.06 -3.82
C ALA A 220 9.87 4.21 -4.77
N LEU A 221 9.26 3.50 -5.73
CA LEU A 221 9.99 2.75 -6.77
C LEU A 221 10.89 3.65 -7.62
N SER A 222 10.43 4.86 -7.96
CA SER A 222 11.22 5.80 -8.76
C SER A 222 12.53 6.20 -8.08
N LEU A 223 12.55 6.27 -6.74
CA LEU A 223 13.75 6.63 -5.96
C LEU A 223 14.89 5.63 -6.14
N TYR A 224 14.59 4.36 -6.45
CA TYR A 224 15.58 3.32 -6.74
C TYR A 224 16.18 3.43 -8.14
N THR A 225 15.50 4.14 -9.04
CA THR A 225 15.89 4.25 -10.47
C THR A 225 16.38 5.65 -10.86
N GLN A 226 16.22 6.64 -9.98
CA GLN A 226 16.72 7.99 -10.21
C GLN A 226 18.24 8.06 -10.06
N THR A 227 18.87 8.86 -10.92
CA THR A 227 20.27 9.22 -10.72
C THR A 227 20.39 10.15 -9.51
N THR A 228 21.53 10.12 -8.82
CA THR A 228 21.82 11.02 -7.70
C THR A 228 21.58 12.50 -8.07
N GLU A 229 21.86 12.89 -9.32
CA GLU A 229 21.61 14.24 -9.83
C GLU A 229 20.12 14.62 -9.88
N GLN A 230 19.23 13.68 -10.25
CA GLN A 230 17.78 13.89 -10.27
C GLN A 230 17.21 13.97 -8.85
N LEU A 231 17.71 13.15 -7.93
CA LEU A 231 17.32 13.21 -6.51
C LEU A 231 17.72 14.56 -5.90
N ILE A 232 18.92 15.06 -6.19
CA ILE A 232 19.39 16.38 -5.73
C ILE A 232 18.50 17.50 -6.32
N LYS A 233 18.17 17.47 -7.61
CA LYS A 233 17.26 18.47 -8.21
C LYS A 233 15.88 18.46 -7.56
N THR A 234 15.33 17.28 -7.30
CA THR A 234 14.04 17.11 -6.63
C THR A 234 14.08 17.65 -5.20
N PHE A 235 15.13 17.33 -4.44
CA PHE A 235 15.35 17.85 -3.09
C PHE A 235 15.46 19.38 -3.08
N ILE A 236 16.29 19.96 -3.95
CA ILE A 236 16.44 21.43 -4.07
C ILE A 236 15.10 22.08 -4.43
N THR A 237 14.30 21.46 -5.30
CA THR A 237 13.00 21.98 -5.72
C THR A 237 11.99 21.93 -4.57
N SER A 238 11.95 20.83 -3.82
CA SER A 238 11.12 20.69 -2.61
C SER A 238 11.51 21.73 -1.56
N GLN A 239 12.81 21.93 -1.30
CA GLN A 239 13.28 22.93 -0.34
C GLN A 239 12.95 24.36 -0.79
N LYS A 240 13.02 24.66 -2.08
CA LYS A 240 12.57 25.96 -2.62
C LYS A 240 11.07 26.18 -2.45
N GLN A 241 10.25 25.15 -2.64
CA GLN A 241 8.80 25.25 -2.43
C GLN A 241 8.43 25.42 -0.95
N GLN A 242 9.11 24.70 -0.04
CA GLN A 242 8.93 24.87 1.41
C GLN A 242 9.41 26.24 1.88
N GLY A 243 10.55 26.73 1.35
CA GLY A 243 11.06 28.08 1.60
C GLY A 243 10.13 29.18 1.09
N LEU A 244 9.52 29.00 -0.08
CA LEU A 244 8.46 29.90 -0.56
C LEU A 244 7.25 29.88 0.36
N PHE A 245 6.83 28.71 0.83
CA PHE A 245 5.67 28.58 1.72
C PHE A 245 5.88 29.33 3.03
N ILE A 246 7.09 29.27 3.61
CA ILE A 246 7.47 30.05 4.79
C ILE A 246 7.47 31.55 4.47
N TYR A 247 7.96 31.96 3.29
CA TYR A 247 7.96 33.37 2.87
C TYR A 247 6.57 33.98 2.66
N TYR A 248 5.54 33.16 2.38
CA TYR A 248 4.15 33.60 2.28
C TYR A 248 3.39 33.53 3.62
N LEU A 249 3.99 32.95 4.65
CA LEU A 249 3.45 32.83 6.01
C LEU A 249 3.97 33.92 6.96
N PHE A 250 4.92 34.75 6.51
CA PHE A 250 5.42 35.95 7.19
C PHE A 250 5.13 37.19 6.34
#